data_AF-A0A439R6V3-F1
#
_entry.id   AF-A0A439R6V3-F1
#
_cell.length_a   1.000
_cell.length_b   1.000
_cell.length_c   1.000
_cell.angle_alpha   90.00
_cell.angle_beta   90.00
_cell.angle_gamma   90.00
#
_symmetry.space_group_name_H-M   'P 1'
#
loop_
_entity.id
_entity.type
_entity.pdbx_description
1 polymer ?
#
loop_
_entity_poly.entity_id
_entity_poly.type
_entity_poly.pdbx_seq_one_letter_code
_entity_poly.pdbx_strand_id
1 'polypeptide(L)' 'MSARGMTFLHKWIANNVPETARPDVFSINELTHKLFADAKSVGIRREEIDEEVDSLYRTIVNAIMHFHP' A
#
# COMPACT_ATOMS: atom_id res chain seq x y z
N MET A 1 -11.61 9.28 6.93
CA MET A 1 -12.32 7.98 6.87
C MET A 1 -13.12 7.84 5.57
N SER A 2 -12.41 7.64 4.46
CA SER A 2 -12.96 7.18 3.18
C SER A 2 -12.89 5.65 3.15
N ALA A 3 -14.05 4.99 3.23
CA ALA A 3 -14.15 3.53 3.10
C ALA A 3 -13.54 3.01 1.79
N ARG A 4 -13.46 3.87 0.75
CA ARG A 4 -12.89 3.53 -0.55
C ARG A 4 -11.37 3.40 -0.51
N GLY A 5 -10.67 4.35 0.12
CA GLY A 5 -9.20 4.35 0.20
C GLY A 5 -8.66 3.14 0.97
N MET A 6 -9.26 2.83 2.12
CA MET A 6 -8.90 1.65 2.91
C MET A 6 -9.19 0.34 2.16
N THR A 7 -10.35 0.22 1.51
CA THR A 7 -10.70 -0.96 0.71
C THR A 7 -9.72 -1.17 -0.44
N PHE A 8 -9.31 -0.09 -1.11
CA PHE A 8 -8.31 -0.14 -2.15
C PHE A 8 -6.95 -0.57 -1.60
N LEU A 9 -6.46 0.07 -0.55
CA LEU A 9 -5.15 -0.24 0.04
C LEU A 9 -5.04 -1.71 0.43
N HIS A 10 -6.06 -2.24 1.12
CA HIS A 10 -6.09 -3.64 1.53
C HIS A 10 -6.04 -4.60 0.33
N LYS A 11 -6.88 -4.38 -0.68
CA LYS A 11 -6.87 -5.19 -1.92
C LYS A 11 -5.58 -5.03 -2.70
N TRP A 12 -5.02 -3.82 -2.75
CA TRP A 12 -3.82 -3.53 -3.50
C TRP A 12 -2.64 -4.28 -2.90
N ILE A 13 -2.48 -4.25 -1.57
CA ILE A 13 -1.41 -4.97 -0.85
C ILE A 13 -1.47 -6.47 -1.17
N ALA A 14 -2.64 -7.10 -1.01
CA ALA A 14 -2.82 -8.53 -1.25
C ALA A 14 -2.45 -8.97 -2.68
N ASN A 15 -2.64 -8.09 -3.67
CA ASN A 15 -2.40 -8.42 -5.07
C ASN A 15 -1.03 -7.97 -5.59
N ASN A 16 -0.35 -7.03 -4.92
CA ASN A 16 0.83 -6.35 -5.47
C ASN A 16 2.09 -6.48 -4.64
N VAL A 17 2.00 -6.88 -3.37
CA VAL A 17 3.19 -7.15 -2.55
C VAL A 17 3.60 -8.61 -2.78
N PRO A 18 4.76 -8.86 -3.43
CA PRO A 18 5.23 -10.22 -3.63
C PRO A 18 5.58 -10.90 -2.31
N GLU A 19 5.32 -12.21 -2.18
CA GLU A 19 5.78 -13.03 -1.05
C GLU A 19 7.30 -12.97 -0.85
N THR A 20 8.05 -12.74 -1.94
CA THR A 20 9.50 -12.65 -1.94
C THR A 20 10.02 -11.24 -1.67
N ALA A 21 9.14 -10.26 -1.42
CA ALA A 21 9.54 -8.89 -1.15
C ALA A 21 10.42 -8.83 0.10
N ARG A 22 11.46 -8.01 0.06
CA ARG A 22 12.29 -7.72 1.23
C ARG A 22 11.89 -6.34 1.77
N PRO A 23 11.92 -6.13 3.09
CA PRO A 23 11.60 -4.85 3.71
C PRO A 23 12.79 -3.87 3.58
N ASP A 24 13.41 -3.80 2.39
CA ASP A 24 14.47 -2.86 2.10
C ASP A 24 13.89 -1.56 1.52
N VAL A 25 14.67 -0.48 1.65
CA VAL A 25 14.21 0.87 1.28
C VAL A 25 13.86 0.97 -0.20
N PHE A 26 14.53 0.21 -1.08
CA PHE A 26 14.28 0.24 -2.51
C PHE A 26 12.93 -0.40 -2.82
N SER A 27 12.69 -1.62 -2.31
CA SER A 27 11.42 -2.33 -2.46
C SER A 27 10.23 -1.52 -1.93
N ILE A 28 10.37 -0.89 -0.76
CA ILE A 28 9.30 -0.07 -0.16
C ILE A 28 9.02 1.18 -1.01
N ASN A 29 10.06 1.83 -1.54
CA ASN A 29 9.92 3.01 -2.38
C ASN A 29 9.24 2.67 -3.72
N GLU A 30 9.58 1.54 -4.34
CA GLU A 30 8.90 1.07 -5.56
C GLU A 30 7.42 0.76 -5.32
N LEU A 31 7.10 0.04 -4.24
CA LEU A 31 5.72 -0.28 -3.87
C LEU A 31 4.91 0.99 -3.59
N THR A 32 5.51 1.98 -2.92
CA THR A 32 4.85 3.26 -2.63
C THR A 32 4.52 4.03 -3.91
N HIS A 33 5.46 4.11 -4.85
CA HIS A 33 5.22 4.78 -6.13
C HIS A 33 4.14 4.06 -6.95
N LYS A 34 4.21 2.73 -7.01
CA LYS A 34 3.23 1.91 -7.73
C LYS A 34 1.83 2.07 -7.12
N LEU A 35 1.70 2.02 -5.80
CA LEU A 35 0.43 2.21 -5.09
C LEU A 35 -0.24 3.53 -5.48
N PHE A 36 0.50 4.64 -5.51
CA PHE A 36 -0.07 5.93 -5.86
C PHE A 36 -0.39 6.08 -7.35
N ALA A 37 0.41 5.47 -8.23
CA ALA A 37 0.08 5.42 -9.65
C ALA A 37 -1.23 4.66 -9.90
N ASP A 38 -1.39 3.49 -9.26
CA ASP A 38 -2.58 2.66 -9.38
C ASP A 38 -3.80 3.33 -8.72
N ALA A 39 -3.64 3.93 -7.54
CA ALA A 39 -4.70 4.69 -6.86
C ALA A 39 -5.23 5.82 -7.76
N LYS A 40 -4.31 6.59 -8.35
CA LYS A 40 -4.66 7.67 -9.29
C LYS A 40 -5.42 7.15 -10.50
N SER A 41 -5.03 5.99 -11.03
CA SER A 41 -5.70 5.38 -12.20
C SER A 41 -7.16 5.00 -11.93
N VAL A 42 -7.50 4.68 -10.68
CA VAL A 42 -8.88 4.33 -10.25
C VAL A 42 -9.61 5.50 -9.56
N GLY A 43 -9.05 6.71 -9.63
CA GLY A 43 -9.66 7.92 -9.06
C GLY A 43 -9.70 7.95 -7.53
N ILE A 44 -8.72 7.33 -6.87
CA ILE A 44 -8.48 7.44 -5.43
C ILE A 44 -7.40 8.47 -5.20
N ARG A 45 -7.69 9.47 -4.37
CA ARG A 45 -6.72 10.50 -4.03
C ARG A 45 -5.76 9.99 -2.96
N ARG A 46 -4.56 10.55 -2.93
CA ARG A 46 -3.53 10.18 -1.96
C ARG A 46 -3.99 10.40 -0.51
N GLU A 47 -4.74 11.47 -0.27
CA GLU A 47 -5.26 11.82 1.04
C GLU A 47 -6.24 10.75 1.56
N GLU A 48 -6.99 10.09 0.67
CA GLU A 48 -7.87 8.97 1.06
C GLU A 48 -7.11 7.73 1.53
N ILE A 49 -5.81 7.65 1.28
CA ILE A 49 -4.94 6.56 1.74
C ILE A 49 -4.16 7.04 2.97
N ASP A 50 -3.53 8.21 2.88
CA ASP A 50 -2.66 8.76 3.94
C ASP A 50 -3.45 9.15 5.20
N GLU A 51 -4.72 9.57 5.10
CA GLU A 51 -5.56 9.86 6.27
C GLU A 51 -6.04 8.60 7.01
N GLU A 52 -5.99 7.43 6.37
CA GLU A 52 -6.52 6.17 6.92
C GLU A 52 -5.46 5.34 7.63
N VAL A 53 -4.18 5.67 7.45
CA VAL A 53 -3.05 4.95 8.06
C VAL A 53 -2.15 5.90 8.83
N ASP A 54 -1.76 5.51 10.03
CA ASP A 54 -0.80 6.29 10.82
C ASP A 54 0.54 6.50 10.07
N SER A 55 0.93 5.51 9.26
CA SER A 55 2.09 5.58 8.39
C SER A 55 1.99 4.56 7.28
N LEU A 56 1.83 5.04 6.04
CA LEU A 56 1.83 4.18 4.85
C LEU A 56 3.12 3.35 4.74
N TYR A 57 4.26 3.96 5.10
CA TYR A 57 5.54 3.26 5.17
C TYR A 57 5.47 2.06 6.11
N ARG A 58 4.98 2.23 7.34
CA ARG A 58 4.84 1.13 8.30
C ARG A 58 3.84 0.08 7.81
N THR A 59 2.75 0.49 7.15
CA THR A 59 1.77 -0.44 6.59
C THR A 59 2.39 -1.33 5.51
N ILE A 60 3.18 -0.77 4.60
CA ILE A 60 3.88 -1.54 3.55
C ILE A 60 4.94 -2.45 4.18
N VAL A 61 5.72 -1.97 5.15
CA VAL A 61 6.70 -2.78 5.88
C VAL A 61 6.02 -3.95 6.58
N ASN A 62 4.92 -3.71 7.29
CA ASN A 62 4.16 -4.75 7.97
C ASN A 62 3.60 -5.76 6.98
N ALA A 63 3.08 -5.32 5.82
CA ALA A 63 2.59 -6.21 4.79
C ALA A 63 3.68 -7.14 4.22
N ILE A 64 4.90 -6.64 4.04
CA ILE A 64 6.05 -7.44 3.60
C ILE A 64 6.47 -8.43 4.70
N MET A 65 6.54 -7.96 5.95
CA MET A 65 7.02 -8.74 7.10
C MET A 65 6.03 -9.81 7.58
N HIS A 66 4.73 -9.56 7.42
CA HIS A 66 3.64 -10.38 7.95
C HIS A 66 2.70 -10.83 6.82
N PHE A 67 3.24 -11.16 5.65
CA PHE A 67 2.41 -11.67 4.56
C PHE A 67 1.55 -12.84 5.07
N HIS A 68 0.25 -12.61 5.19
CA HIS A 68 -0.74 -13.60 5.56
C HIS A 68 -1.52 -13.95 4.28
N PRO A 69 -1.38 -15.19 3.75
CA PRO A 69 -2.14 -15.65 2.60
C PRO A 69 -3.64 -15.77 2.88
#